data_AF-A1KVU6-F1
#
_entry.id   AF-A1KVU6-F1
#
_cell.length_a   1.000
_cell.length_b   1.000
_cell.length_c   1.000
_cell.angle_alpha   90.00
_cell.angle_beta   90.00
_cell.angle_gamma   90.00
#
_symmetry.space_group_name_H-M   'P 1'
#
loop_
_entity.id
_entity.type
_entity.pdbx_description
1 polymer ?
#
loop_
_entity_poly.entity_id
_entity_poly.type
_entity_poly.pdbx_seq_one_letter_code
_entity_poly.pdbx_strand_id
1 'polypeptide(L)'
;MRSCPGGVFIYGANMKLIYTFIKIIILLLFLLLAVINTDAVTFSYLPGQKFDLPLIVVLFGAFVVGIIFGMFALFGRLLSLRGENGRLRAEVKKNARLTGKELTAPPAQNAPESTKQP
;
A
#
# COMPACT_ATOMS: atom_id res chain seq x y z
N MET A 1 -34.10 5.15 16.16
CA MET A 1 -32.77 5.81 16.22
C MET A 1 -32.37 6.25 14.82
N ARG A 2 -32.46 7.55 14.52
CA ARG A 2 -32.00 8.12 13.25
C ARG A 2 -30.48 8.28 13.30
N SER A 3 -29.77 7.68 12.36
CA SER A 3 -28.33 7.88 12.22
C SER A 3 -28.06 9.17 11.42
N CYS A 4 -27.20 10.03 11.95
CA CYS A 4 -26.76 11.28 11.32
C CYS A 4 -25.96 11.02 10.03
N PRO A 5 -26.31 11.63 8.88
CA PRO A 5 -25.56 11.47 7.63
C PRO A 5 -24.41 12.49 7.45
N GLY A 6 -24.24 13.44 8.37
CA GLY A 6 -23.34 14.59 8.18
C GLY A 6 -21.84 14.32 8.39
N GLY A 7 -21.44 13.27 9.12
CA GLY A 7 -20.04 13.08 9.52
C GLY A 7 -19.12 12.61 8.39
N VAL A 8 -19.60 11.75 7.50
CA VAL A 8 -18.78 11.11 6.45
C VAL A 8 -18.49 12.06 5.27
N PHE A 9 -19.45 12.94 4.93
CA PHE A 9 -19.25 13.94 3.87
C PHE A 9 -18.26 15.04 4.28
N ILE A 10 -18.30 15.48 5.54
CA ILE A 10 -17.36 16.49 6.07
C ILE A 10 -15.95 15.88 6.17
N TYR A 11 -15.80 14.65 6.69
CA TYR A 11 -14.48 13.98 6.76
C TYR A 11 -13.87 13.73 5.37
N GLY A 12 -14.71 13.34 4.39
CA GLY A 12 -14.29 13.13 3.02
C GLY A 12 -13.85 14.40 2.29
N ALA A 13 -14.46 15.55 2.59
CA ALA A 13 -14.04 16.85 2.05
C ALA A 13 -12.73 17.33 2.69
N ASN A 14 -12.58 17.19 4.00
CA ASN A 14 -11.37 17.60 4.73
C ASN A 14 -10.12 16.79 4.32
N MET A 15 -10.24 15.46 4.17
CA MET A 15 -9.16 14.61 3.67
C MET A 15 -8.72 15.01 2.25
N LYS A 16 -9.68 15.30 1.36
CA LYS A 16 -9.41 15.74 -0.02
C LYS A 16 -8.78 17.13 -0.05
N LEU A 17 -9.21 18.02 0.84
CA LEU A 17 -8.64 19.37 0.97
C LEU A 17 -7.17 19.27 1.40
N ILE A 18 -6.87 18.54 2.47
CA ILE A 18 -5.50 18.32 2.96
C ILE A 18 -4.62 17.71 1.87
N TYR A 19 -5.10 16.67 1.20
CA TYR A 19 -4.36 16.03 0.10
C TYR A 19 -4.13 16.97 -1.09
N THR A 20 -5.10 17.83 -1.40
CA THR A 20 -4.96 18.85 -2.45
C THR A 20 -3.95 19.91 -2.06
N PHE A 21 -3.96 20.37 -0.81
CA PHE A 21 -2.94 21.28 -0.27
C PHE A 21 -1.54 20.67 -0.36
N ILE A 22 -1.37 19.41 0.06
CA ILE A 22 -0.09 18.70 -0.05
C ILE A 22 0.36 18.61 -1.51
N LYS A 23 -0.54 18.27 -2.45
CA LYS A 23 -0.23 18.26 -3.89
C LYS A 23 0.23 19.61 -4.40
N ILE A 24 -0.43 20.69 -3.99
CA ILE A 24 -0.06 22.06 -4.40
C ILE A 24 1.32 22.40 -3.84
N ILE A 25 1.60 22.09 -2.57
CA ILE A 25 2.92 22.35 -1.97
C ILE A 25 4.01 21.57 -2.71
N ILE A 26 3.78 20.29 -3.00
CA ILE A 26 4.72 19.46 -3.76
C ILE A 26 4.94 20.04 -5.16
N LEU A 27 3.87 20.47 -5.84
CA LEU A 27 3.96 21.10 -7.16
C LEU A 27 4.80 22.38 -7.11
N LEU A 28 4.53 23.26 -6.15
CA LEU A 28 5.28 24.51 -5.97
C LEU A 28 6.75 24.25 -5.67
N LEU A 29 7.06 23.23 -4.85
CA LEU A 29 8.44 22.83 -4.58
C LEU A 29 9.15 22.36 -5.85
N PHE A 30 8.52 21.47 -6.63
CA PHE A 30 9.09 21.01 -7.90
C PHE A 30 9.23 22.15 -8.92
N LEU A 31 8.26 23.06 -8.97
CA LEU A 31 8.30 24.22 -9.85
C LEU A 31 9.46 25.15 -9.49
N LEU A 32 9.63 25.45 -8.20
CA LEU A 32 10.73 26.28 -7.71
C LEU A 32 12.08 25.62 -8.00
N LEU A 33 12.19 24.31 -7.75
CA LEU A 33 13.38 23.54 -8.10
C LEU A 33 13.66 23.63 -9.60
N ALA A 34 12.64 23.50 -10.44
CA ALA A 34 12.79 23.58 -11.89
C ALA A 34 13.30 24.95 -12.35
N VAL A 35 12.75 26.04 -11.82
CA VAL A 35 13.16 27.42 -12.17
C VAL A 35 14.59 27.72 -11.70
N ILE A 36 14.97 27.28 -10.49
CA ILE A 36 16.32 27.53 -9.95
C ILE A 36 17.38 26.67 -10.64
N ASN A 37 17.00 25.52 -11.23
CA ASN A 37 17.94 24.54 -11.80
C ASN A 37 17.76 24.41 -13.33
N THR A 38 17.51 25.53 -14.02
CA THR A 38 17.54 25.60 -15.49
C THR A 38 18.95 25.74 -16.07
N ASP A 39 19.96 25.83 -15.21
CA ASP A 39 21.36 25.95 -15.62
C ASP A 39 21.78 24.77 -16.51
N ALA A 40 22.48 25.10 -17.60
CA ALA A 40 22.98 24.10 -18.53
C ALA A 40 24.17 23.35 -17.92
N VAL A 41 24.09 22.02 -17.90
CA VAL A 41 25.16 21.12 -17.49
C VAL A 41 25.56 20.23 -18.66
N THR A 42 26.86 20.03 -18.81
CA THR A 42 27.40 19.14 -19.84
C THR A 42 27.19 17.68 -19.44
N PHE A 43 26.22 17.04 -20.09
CA PHE A 43 25.92 15.62 -20.00
C PHE A 43 26.70 14.84 -21.05
N SER A 44 27.57 13.93 -20.61
CA SER A 44 28.36 13.06 -21.50
C SER A 44 27.74 11.66 -21.51
N TYR A 45 27.09 11.30 -22.62
CA TYR A 45 26.43 9.99 -22.75
C TYR A 45 27.37 8.93 -23.34
N LEU A 46 28.08 9.27 -24.43
CA LEU A 46 29.08 8.42 -25.07
C LEU A 46 30.46 9.09 -25.04
N PRO A 47 31.56 8.31 -25.16
CA PRO A 47 32.90 8.87 -25.33
C PRO A 47 32.95 9.84 -26.51
N GLY A 48 33.34 11.10 -26.25
CA GLY A 48 33.41 12.16 -27.26
C GLY A 48 32.08 12.89 -27.54
N GLN A 49 30.95 12.44 -26.99
CA GLN A 49 29.64 13.04 -27.20
C GLN A 49 29.18 13.79 -25.96
N LYS A 50 29.09 15.12 -26.08
CA LYS A 50 28.69 16.03 -25.01
C LYS A 50 27.43 16.77 -25.43
N PHE A 51 26.47 16.82 -24.53
CA PHE A 51 25.24 17.60 -24.70
C PHE A 51 25.07 18.52 -23.50
N ASP A 52 24.74 19.79 -23.75
CA ASP A 52 24.38 20.69 -22.68
C ASP A 52 22.87 20.61 -22.46
N LEU A 53 22.46 20.04 -21.32
CA LEU A 53 21.07 19.91 -20.92
C LEU A 53 20.83 20.72 -19.65
N PRO A 54 19.64 21.29 -19.44
CA PRO A 54 19.29 21.87 -18.15
C PRO A 54 19.39 20.81 -17.04
N LEU A 55 19.98 21.17 -15.90
CA LEU A 55 20.19 20.27 -14.77
C LEU A 55 18.90 19.55 -14.33
N ILE A 56 17.78 20.28 -14.31
CA ILE A 56 16.47 19.73 -13.98
C ILE A 56 16.05 18.56 -14.90
N VAL A 57 16.39 18.60 -16.19
CA VAL A 57 16.03 17.55 -17.16
C VAL A 57 16.78 16.26 -16.84
N VAL A 58 18.08 16.38 -16.54
CA VAL A 58 18.93 15.23 -16.17
C VAL A 58 18.44 14.61 -14.86
N LEU A 59 18.18 15.44 -13.85
CA LEU A 59 17.71 14.99 -12.54
C LEU A 59 16.33 14.31 -12.63
N PHE A 60 15.40 14.91 -13.38
CA PHE A 60 14.07 14.33 -13.57
C PHE A 60 14.14 13.01 -14.35
N GLY A 61 14.96 12.94 -15.40
CA GLY A 61 15.17 11.70 -16.14
C GLY A 61 15.72 10.57 -15.26
N ALA A 62 16.75 10.86 -14.46
CA ALA A 62 17.30 9.91 -13.50
C ALA A 62 16.26 9.47 -12.45
N PHE A 63 15.43 10.40 -11.96
CA PHE A 63 14.37 10.10 -11.00
C PHE A 63 13.31 9.16 -11.59
N VAL A 64 12.85 9.38 -12.82
CA VAL A 64 11.90 8.50 -13.51
C VAL A 64 12.48 7.09 -13.68
N VAL A 65 13.75 7.00 -14.12
CA VAL A 65 14.45 5.72 -14.22
C VAL A 65 14.52 5.04 -12.85
N GLY A 66 14.86 5.77 -11.79
CA GLY A 66 14.87 5.28 -10.42
C GLY A 66 13.51 4.74 -9.95
N ILE A 67 12.40 5.41 -10.28
CA ILE A 67 11.05 4.93 -9.99
C ILE A 67 10.79 3.59 -10.68
N ILE A 68 11.13 3.49 -11.97
CA ILE A 68 10.93 2.25 -12.74
C ILE A 68 11.68 1.09 -12.08
N PHE A 69 12.97 1.28 -11.77
CA PHE A 69 13.76 0.27 -11.06
C PHE A 69 13.22 -0.04 -9.65
N GLY A 70 12.80 0.98 -8.90
CA GLY A 70 12.18 0.82 -7.58
C GLY A 70 10.87 0.04 -7.64
N MET A 71 10.05 0.26 -8.66
CA MET A 71 8.83 -0.51 -8.92
C MET A 71 9.15 -1.97 -9.20
N PHE A 72 10.15 -2.25 -10.04
CA PHE A 72 10.59 -3.63 -10.29
C PHE A 72 11.10 -4.31 -9.02
N ALA A 73 11.88 -3.61 -8.19
CA ALA A 73 12.34 -4.12 -6.90
C ALA A 73 11.17 -4.43 -5.95
N LEU A 74 10.15 -3.57 -5.90
CA LEU A 74 8.98 -3.75 -5.04
C LEU A 74 8.03 -4.83 -5.57
N PHE A 75 7.97 -5.04 -6.89
CA PHE A 75 7.08 -6.00 -7.53
C PHE A 75 7.31 -7.43 -7.03
N GLY A 76 8.57 -7.86 -6.89
CA GLY A 76 8.89 -9.18 -6.33
C GLY A 76 8.37 -9.36 -4.90
N ARG A 77 8.57 -8.33 -4.05
CA ARG A 77 8.04 -8.33 -2.68
C ARG A 77 6.50 -8.38 -2.67
N LEU A 78 5.85 -7.62 -3.55
CA LEU A 78 4.39 -7.59 -3.65
C LEU A 78 3.80 -8.97 -4.00
N LEU A 79 4.44 -9.72 -4.89
CA LEU A 79 4.02 -11.09 -5.24
C LEU A 79 4.13 -12.05 -4.04
N SER A 80 5.23 -12.00 -3.28
CA SER A 80 5.40 -12.80 -2.05
C SER A 80 4.30 -12.48 -1.04
N LEU A 81 4.10 -11.20 -0.76
CA LEU A 81 3.08 -10.73 0.19
C LEU A 81 1.66 -11.14 -0.24
N ARG A 82 1.39 -11.17 -1.54
CA ARG A 82 0.08 -11.61 -2.08
C ARG A 82 -0.10 -13.12 -1.92
N GLY A 83 0.94 -13.91 -2.13
CA GLY A 83 0.93 -15.36 -1.91
C GLY A 83 0.73 -15.71 -0.44
N GLU A 84 1.49 -15.07 0.44
CA GLU A 84 1.36 -15.20 1.89
C GLU A 84 -0.04 -14.83 2.37
N ASN A 85 -0.58 -13.68 1.93
CA ASN A 85 -1.95 -13.27 2.24
C ASN A 85 -3.00 -14.29 1.76
N GLY A 86 -2.81 -14.89 0.58
CA GLY A 86 -3.70 -15.92 0.05
C GLY A 86 -3.70 -17.18 0.93
N ARG A 87 -2.51 -17.65 1.31
CA ARG A 87 -2.35 -18.80 2.21
C ARG A 87 -2.96 -18.52 3.58
N LEU A 88 -2.63 -17.38 4.20
CA LEU A 88 -3.18 -16.94 5.48
C LEU A 88 -4.72 -16.89 5.46
N ARG A 89 -5.31 -16.33 4.40
CA ARG A 89 -6.78 -16.29 4.24
C ARG A 89 -7.39 -17.69 4.10
N ALA A 90 -6.70 -18.61 3.43
CA ALA A 90 -7.14 -20.00 3.32
C ALA A 90 -7.08 -20.72 4.67
N GLU A 91 -6.03 -20.49 5.47
CA GLU A 91 -5.88 -21.05 6.82
C GLU A 91 -6.94 -20.52 7.79
N VAL A 92 -7.18 -19.21 7.83
CA VAL A 92 -8.26 -18.61 8.64
C VAL A 92 -9.62 -19.20 8.25
N LYS A 93 -9.91 -19.35 6.94
CA LYS A 93 -11.16 -19.96 6.47
C LYS A 93 -11.29 -21.42 6.88
N LYS A 94 -10.21 -22.20 6.87
CA LYS A 94 -10.21 -23.61 7.31
C LYS A 94 -10.47 -23.71 8.82
N ASN A 95 -9.77 -22.92 9.63
CA ASN A 95 -9.98 -22.89 11.07
C ASN A 95 -11.42 -22.48 11.45
N ALA A 96 -11.97 -21.44 10.81
CA ALA A 96 -13.36 -21.04 11.04
C ALA A 96 -14.38 -22.16 10.70
N ARG A 97 -14.11 -22.97 9.67
CA ARG A 97 -14.94 -24.13 9.31
C ARG A 97 -14.81 -25.28 10.31
N LEU A 98 -13.62 -25.53 10.85
CA LEU A 98 -13.40 -26.57 11.86
C LEU A 98 -14.11 -26.20 13.17
N THR A 99 -13.93 -24.98 13.66
CA THR A 99 -14.64 -24.47 14.85
C THR A 99 -16.17 -24.47 14.65
N GLY A 100 -16.67 -24.09 13.47
CA GLY A 100 -18.10 -24.16 13.17
C GLY A 100 -18.65 -25.59 13.09
N LYS A 101 -17.84 -26.56 12.70
CA LYS A 101 -18.21 -27.98 12.62
C LYS A 101 -18.20 -28.66 13.99
N GLU A 102 -17.32 -28.23 14.90
CA GLU A 102 -17.27 -28.69 16.29
C GLU A 102 -18.48 -28.20 17.09
N LEU A 103 -18.98 -26.99 16.81
CA LEU A 103 -20.21 -26.44 17.42
C LEU A 103 -21.51 -27.06 16.89
N THR A 104 -21.48 -27.77 15.76
CA THR A 104 -22.65 -28.40 15.12
C THR A 104 -22.63 -29.93 15.20
N ALA A 105 -21.55 -30.55 15.68
CA ALA A 105 -21.58 -31.93 16.10
C ALA A 105 -22.48 -32.03 17.34
N PRO A 106 -23.55 -32.86 17.33
CA PRO A 106 -24.34 -33.10 18.51
C PRO A 106 -23.42 -33.47 19.68
N PRO A 107 -23.64 -32.94 20.90
CA PRO A 107 -22.89 -33.39 22.05
C PRO A 107 -23.09 -34.90 22.12
N ALA A 108 -22.01 -35.67 21.99
CA ALA A 108 -22.05 -37.09 22.29
C ALA A 108 -22.58 -37.17 23.72
N GLN A 109 -23.82 -37.63 23.84
CA GLN A 109 -24.55 -37.79 25.08
C GLN A 109 -23.81 -38.84 25.91
N ASN A 110 -22.79 -38.42 26.63
CA ASN A 110 -22.26 -39.14 27.77
C ASN A 110 -22.93 -38.54 29.00
N ALA A 111 -24.10 -39.06 29.35
CA ALA A 111 -24.64 -39.01 30.70
C ALA A 111 -25.66 -40.15 30.87
N PRO A 112 -25.82 -40.76 32.06
CA PRO A 112 -25.37 -40.24 33.34
C PRO A 112 -24.53 -41.22 34.18
N GLU A 113 -23.61 -40.63 34.93
CA GLU A 113 -23.36 -40.91 36.34
C GLU A 113 -24.45 -41.75 37.02
N SER A 114 -24.13 -43.00 37.38
CA SER A 114 -24.86 -43.75 38.40
C SER A 114 -23.93 -44.00 39.57
N THR A 115 -24.09 -43.15 40.57
CA THR A 115 -23.63 -43.25 41.95
C THR A 115 -23.95 -44.62 42.55
N LYS A 116 -22.94 -45.35 43.03
CA LYS A 116 -22.82 -45.88 44.42
C LYS A 116 -21.71 -46.93 44.53
N GLN A 117 -20.74 -46.60 45.37
CA GLN A 117 -19.95 -47.51 46.20
C GLN A 117 -20.40 -47.25 47.66
N PRO A 118 -20.35 -48.19 48.62
CA PRO A 118 -19.86 -49.57 48.61
C PRO A 118 -20.96 -50.64 48.64
#